data_AF-A0A291QZE1-F1
#
_entry.id   AF-A0A291QZE1-F1
#
_cell.length_a   1.000
_cell.length_b   1.000
_cell.length_c   1.000
_cell.angle_alpha   90.00
_cell.angle_beta   90.00
_cell.angle_gamma   90.00
#
_symmetry.space_group_name_H-M   'P 1'
#
loop_
_entity.id
_entity.type
_entity.pdbx_description
1 polymer ?
#
loop_
_entity_poly.entity_id
_entity_poly.type
_entity_poly.pdbx_seq_one_letter_code
_entity_poly.pdbx_strand_id
1 'polypeptide(L)'
;MRLKSGKEEIIYLLEQVFSKYERTTGNQVRRNTNRKNYEDLARMLSEISNRLPETAEELQHDHYSPDRNKNKLSYPFLKYDISGGQIKDAASGIVSNPRPFLIDACYIYLYGVGRKGFENNPLDENLLIDEQDLPENNGIDIDAPTATNLAVLRRKSSRKLLKKWIFISLILGTLCIILAVISFIDHQRLEHITKDMRIGVYTPTATDIKNLEGTWLVYIGSPQARKSERNRYHLVVTNIVDVKYKDGYFVFKRYGANFNHSGYMQFEGKNLVSIHSYVENDQDTIESPRLSLLRLEPGKKYQNVISASWSFDTEKYNDIIGIREVYIKQSDNGHTREILNTIENSSCKCKIISLTDGGKEQQFYLKNLPLDSLHNPELVALLDERSILLRNPDSTTIIATH
;
A
#
# COMPACT_ATOMS: atom_id res chain seq x y z
N MET A 1 -39.10 0.91 21.48
CA MET A 1 -37.62 1.01 21.49
C MET A 1 -37.07 -0.12 20.66
N ARG A 2 -36.32 0.21 19.61
CA ARG A 2 -35.68 -0.78 18.73
C ARG A 2 -34.17 -0.65 18.84
N LEU A 3 -33.42 -1.74 18.79
CA LEU A 3 -31.97 -1.65 18.71
C LEU A 3 -31.56 -0.90 17.43
N LYS A 4 -30.50 -0.09 17.52
CA LYS A 4 -29.77 0.39 16.36
C LYS A 4 -29.41 -0.80 15.47
N SER A 5 -29.43 -0.59 14.16
CA SER A 5 -29.12 -1.64 13.20
C SER A 5 -28.20 -1.13 12.10
N GLY A 6 -27.38 -2.02 11.56
CA GLY A 6 -26.51 -1.69 10.43
C GLY A 6 -25.32 -0.83 10.85
N LYS A 7 -25.09 0.27 10.12
CA LYS A 7 -23.91 1.14 10.28
C LYS A 7 -23.80 1.77 11.66
N GLU A 8 -24.88 2.32 12.20
CA GLU A 8 -24.85 3.04 13.49
C GLU A 8 -24.58 2.09 14.67
N GLU A 9 -25.11 0.88 14.60
CA GLU A 9 -24.91 -0.17 15.61
C GLU A 9 -23.44 -0.57 15.69
N ILE A 10 -22.83 -0.92 14.55
CA ILE A 10 -21.46 -1.45 14.56
C ILE A 10 -20.40 -0.40 14.87
N ILE A 11 -20.60 0.85 14.44
CA ILE A 11 -19.68 1.95 14.78
C ILE A 11 -19.65 2.13 16.30
N TYR A 12 -20.82 2.23 16.92
CA TYR A 12 -20.91 2.39 18.37
C TYR A 12 -20.29 1.21 19.13
N LEU A 13 -20.64 -0.02 18.73
CA LEU A 13 -20.09 -1.22 19.34
C LEU A 13 -18.55 -1.25 19.24
N LEU A 14 -17.99 -0.94 18.07
CA LEU A 14 -16.55 -0.94 17.88
C LEU A 14 -15.84 0.15 18.70
N GLU A 15 -16.45 1.33 18.87
CA GLU A 15 -15.92 2.37 19.76
C GLU A 15 -15.83 1.91 21.22
N GLN A 16 -16.84 1.18 21.69
CA GLN A 16 -16.82 0.59 23.03
C GLN A 16 -15.83 -0.57 23.12
N VAL A 17 -15.74 -1.42 22.09
CA VAL A 17 -14.78 -2.53 22.03
C VAL A 17 -13.35 -1.99 22.10
N PHE A 18 -13.01 -0.95 21.34
CA PHE A 18 -11.70 -0.30 21.43
C PHE A 18 -11.43 0.19 22.85
N SER A 19 -12.39 0.91 23.44
CA SER A 19 -12.24 1.46 24.79
C SER A 19 -12.03 0.37 25.86
N LYS A 20 -12.76 -0.75 25.78
CA LYS A 20 -12.60 -1.90 26.68
C LYS A 20 -11.27 -2.62 26.46
N TYR A 21 -10.88 -2.83 25.20
CA TYR A 21 -9.63 -3.49 24.85
C TYR A 21 -8.40 -2.70 25.31
N GLU A 22 -8.38 -1.39 25.06
CA GLU A 22 -7.28 -0.49 25.46
C GLU A 22 -7.12 -0.44 26.98
N ARG A 23 -8.23 -0.43 27.73
CA ARG A 23 -8.21 -0.48 29.20
C ARG A 23 -7.72 -1.83 29.74
N THR A 24 -8.07 -2.93 29.08
CA THR A 24 -7.77 -4.29 29.59
C THR A 24 -6.34 -4.73 29.26
N THR A 25 -5.84 -4.38 28.07
CA THR A 25 -4.53 -4.83 27.58
C THR A 25 -3.43 -3.79 27.76
N GLY A 26 -3.78 -2.51 27.95
CA GLY A 26 -2.83 -1.39 27.94
C GLY A 26 -2.31 -1.02 26.54
N ASN A 27 -2.70 -1.76 25.50
CA ASN A 27 -2.29 -1.51 24.13
C ASN A 27 -3.28 -0.55 23.45
N GLN A 28 -2.80 0.59 22.97
CA GLN A 28 -3.62 1.54 22.22
C GLN A 28 -3.88 1.06 20.80
N VAL A 29 -5.15 1.04 20.39
CA VAL A 29 -5.54 0.74 19.01
C VAL A 29 -5.41 2.02 18.21
N ARG A 30 -4.40 2.09 17.33
CA ARG A 30 -4.20 3.26 16.46
C ARG A 30 -5.26 3.29 15.36
N ARG A 31 -6.36 4.01 15.62
CA ARG A 31 -7.55 4.11 14.76
C ARG A 31 -7.29 4.96 13.50
N ASN A 32 -6.54 4.39 12.55
CA ASN A 32 -6.27 5.00 11.25
C ASN A 32 -6.65 4.02 10.11
N THR A 33 -6.21 4.30 8.88
CA THR A 33 -6.54 3.48 7.71
C THR A 33 -5.75 2.17 7.60
N ASN A 34 -4.79 1.89 8.51
CA ASN A 34 -3.96 0.69 8.47
C ASN A 34 -4.67 -0.49 9.15
N ARG A 35 -5.04 -1.52 8.37
CA ARG A 35 -5.66 -2.77 8.86
C ARG A 35 -4.85 -3.47 9.97
N LYS A 36 -3.51 -3.38 9.93
CA LYS A 36 -2.62 -4.03 10.92
C LYS A 36 -2.83 -3.50 12.34
N ASN A 37 -3.25 -2.25 12.49
CA ASN A 37 -3.49 -1.66 13.81
C ASN A 37 -4.70 -2.28 14.52
N TYR A 38 -5.55 -2.98 13.78
CA TYR A 38 -6.74 -3.66 14.32
C TYR A 38 -6.53 -5.17 14.40
N GLU A 39 -5.39 -5.72 13.94
CA GLU A 39 -5.17 -7.17 13.85
C GLU A 39 -5.20 -7.89 15.19
N ASP A 40 -4.62 -7.30 16.25
CA ASP A 40 -4.64 -7.92 17.57
C ASP A 40 -6.06 -7.95 18.16
N LEU A 41 -6.84 -6.90 17.91
CA LEU A 41 -8.26 -6.88 18.27
C LEU A 41 -9.07 -7.84 17.39
N ALA A 42 -8.78 -7.92 16.10
CA ALA A 42 -9.40 -8.84 15.15
C ALA A 42 -9.15 -10.28 15.54
N ARG A 43 -7.92 -10.63 15.95
CA ARG A 43 -7.59 -11.96 16.47
C ARG A 43 -8.42 -12.29 17.71
N MET A 44 -8.50 -11.35 18.67
CA MET A 44 -9.30 -11.53 19.88
C MET A 44 -10.79 -11.72 19.56
N LEU A 45 -11.37 -10.87 18.71
CA LEU A 45 -12.76 -11.04 18.28
C LEU A 45 -12.95 -12.32 17.46
N SER A 46 -11.92 -12.78 16.74
CA SER A 46 -11.94 -14.04 16.00
C SER A 46 -11.97 -15.26 16.91
N GLU A 47 -11.32 -15.20 18.08
CA GLU A 47 -11.42 -16.26 19.09
C GLU A 47 -12.87 -16.42 19.59
N ILE A 48 -13.61 -15.31 19.67
CA ILE A 48 -15.04 -15.32 20.01
C ILE A 48 -15.87 -15.81 18.82
N SER A 49 -15.69 -15.23 17.64
CA SER A 49 -16.53 -15.51 16.47
C SER A 49 -16.42 -16.96 15.99
N ASN A 50 -15.24 -17.59 16.09
CA ASN A 50 -15.05 -18.99 15.72
C ASN A 50 -15.66 -19.99 16.71
N ARG A 51 -16.06 -19.53 17.90
CA ARG A 51 -16.81 -20.33 18.88
C ARG A 51 -18.32 -20.18 18.75
N LEU A 52 -18.81 -19.24 17.94
CA LEU A 52 -20.25 -19.04 17.73
C LEU A 52 -21.02 -20.31 17.29
N PRO A 53 -20.47 -21.21 16.45
CA PRO A 53 -21.20 -22.43 16.10
C PRO A 53 -21.54 -23.35 17.28
N GLU A 54 -20.86 -23.19 18.41
CA GLU A 54 -20.97 -24.06 19.59
C GLU A 54 -21.60 -23.35 20.81
N THR A 55 -21.87 -22.04 20.73
CA THR A 55 -22.20 -21.20 21.90
C THR A 55 -23.55 -20.48 21.81
N ALA A 56 -24.36 -20.79 20.78
CA ALA A 56 -25.62 -20.08 20.51
C ALA A 56 -26.62 -20.05 21.67
N GLU A 57 -26.80 -21.16 22.39
CA GLU A 57 -27.71 -21.25 23.54
C GLU A 57 -27.14 -20.57 24.79
N GLU A 58 -25.85 -20.77 25.06
CA GLU A 58 -25.15 -20.22 26.23
C GLU A 58 -25.05 -18.69 26.17
N LEU A 59 -24.65 -18.16 25.00
CA LEU A 59 -24.38 -16.74 24.79
C LEU A 59 -25.53 -16.01 24.11
N GLN A 60 -26.67 -16.67 23.87
CA GLN A 60 -27.90 -16.07 23.37
C GLN A 60 -27.71 -15.27 22.07
N HIS A 61 -27.26 -15.94 21.01
CA HIS A 61 -27.12 -15.36 19.67
C HIS A 61 -27.70 -16.27 18.58
N ASP A 62 -27.65 -15.85 17.32
CA ASP A 62 -28.18 -16.64 16.21
C ASP A 62 -27.33 -17.90 15.93
N HIS A 63 -27.93 -18.94 15.35
CA HIS A 63 -27.19 -20.17 15.04
C HIS A 63 -26.24 -19.99 13.84
N TYR A 64 -24.97 -20.31 14.06
CA TYR A 64 -23.93 -20.31 13.03
C TYR A 64 -23.57 -21.75 12.63
N SER A 65 -23.43 -22.00 11.32
CA SER A 65 -23.11 -23.34 10.84
C SER A 65 -21.65 -23.71 11.15
N PRO A 66 -21.35 -24.95 11.59
CA PRO A 66 -19.98 -25.37 11.89
C PRO A 66 -19.08 -25.31 10.64
N ASP A 67 -17.77 -25.16 10.89
CA ASP A 67 -16.76 -25.25 9.84
C ASP A 67 -16.44 -26.71 9.53
N ARG A 68 -16.45 -27.07 8.25
CA ARG A 68 -16.21 -28.44 7.78
C ARG A 68 -14.72 -28.82 7.80
N ASN A 69 -13.80 -27.85 7.89
CA ASN A 69 -12.34 -28.06 7.74
C ASN A 69 -11.49 -27.51 8.92
N LYS A 70 -11.94 -27.65 10.18
CA LYS A 70 -11.20 -27.11 11.35
C LYS A 70 -9.76 -27.62 11.51
N ASN A 71 -9.45 -28.86 11.12
CA ASN A 71 -8.23 -29.55 11.55
C ASN A 71 -6.90 -29.11 10.88
N LYS A 72 -6.89 -28.07 10.03
CA LYS A 72 -5.68 -27.61 9.33
C LYS A 72 -5.52 -26.10 9.18
N LEU A 73 -6.42 -25.31 9.76
CA LEU A 73 -6.47 -23.87 9.54
C LEU A 73 -6.17 -23.14 10.86
N SER A 74 -5.29 -22.15 10.81
CA SER A 74 -5.08 -21.18 11.88
C SER A 74 -5.56 -19.82 11.41
N TYR A 75 -5.76 -18.88 12.34
CA TYR A 75 -5.98 -17.47 11.98
C TYR A 75 -4.95 -17.00 10.93
N PRO A 76 -5.34 -16.27 9.86
CA PRO A 76 -6.67 -15.72 9.57
C PRO A 76 -7.50 -16.58 8.58
N PHE A 77 -7.39 -17.91 8.60
CA PHE A 77 -8.01 -18.80 7.61
C PHE A 77 -9.24 -19.57 8.12
N LEU A 78 -9.72 -19.34 9.33
CA LEU A 78 -10.94 -19.97 9.85
C LEU A 78 -12.20 -19.29 9.28
N LYS A 79 -13.28 -20.05 9.16
CA LYS A 79 -14.55 -19.60 8.53
C LYS A 79 -15.11 -18.29 9.10
N TYR A 80 -14.98 -18.06 10.41
CA TYR A 80 -15.53 -16.88 11.09
C TYR A 80 -14.44 -15.89 11.52
N ASP A 81 -13.23 -15.99 10.98
CA ASP A 81 -12.20 -15.00 11.28
C ASP A 81 -12.64 -13.59 10.88
N ILE A 82 -12.46 -12.69 11.84
CA ILE A 82 -12.61 -11.25 11.69
C ILE A 82 -11.22 -10.72 11.39
N SER A 83 -11.08 -10.11 10.21
CA SER A 83 -9.84 -9.45 9.80
C SER A 83 -9.76 -8.01 10.33
N GLY A 84 -8.54 -7.48 10.49
CA GLY A 84 -8.36 -6.07 10.86
C GLY A 84 -8.97 -5.10 9.84
N GLY A 85 -9.06 -5.51 8.57
CA GLY A 85 -9.76 -4.76 7.51
C GLY A 85 -11.25 -4.59 7.79
N GLN A 86 -11.95 -5.66 8.22
CA GLN A 86 -13.37 -5.61 8.53
C GLN A 86 -13.67 -4.68 9.71
N ILE A 87 -12.81 -4.69 10.74
CA ILE A 87 -12.93 -3.78 11.89
C ILE A 87 -12.72 -2.33 11.43
N LYS A 88 -11.65 -2.07 10.68
CA LYS A 88 -11.33 -0.73 10.16
C LYS A 88 -12.46 -0.17 9.30
N ASP A 89 -12.95 -0.95 8.33
CA ASP A 89 -13.99 -0.50 7.40
C ASP A 89 -15.34 -0.28 8.12
N ALA A 90 -15.67 -1.12 9.11
CA ALA A 90 -16.87 -0.96 9.92
C ALA A 90 -16.78 0.26 10.86
N ALA A 91 -15.66 0.44 11.56
CA ALA A 91 -15.43 1.59 12.45
C ALA A 91 -15.36 2.93 11.69
N SER A 92 -14.84 2.92 10.46
CA SER A 92 -14.80 4.12 9.59
C SER A 92 -16.16 4.40 8.93
N GLY A 93 -17.17 3.57 9.17
CA GLY A 93 -18.52 3.74 8.62
C GLY A 93 -18.63 3.50 7.12
N ILE A 94 -17.70 2.75 6.52
CA ILE A 94 -17.73 2.37 5.10
C ILE A 94 -18.75 1.23 4.88
N VAL A 95 -18.95 0.38 5.89
CA VAL A 95 -19.85 -0.78 5.82
C VAL A 95 -21.26 -0.39 6.29
N SER A 96 -22.23 -0.49 5.38
CA SER A 96 -23.65 -0.25 5.68
C SER A 96 -24.30 -1.45 6.39
N ASN A 97 -23.94 -2.67 5.99
CA ASN A 97 -24.45 -3.93 6.52
C ASN A 97 -23.28 -4.80 7.03
N PRO A 98 -22.90 -4.67 8.31
CA PRO A 98 -21.83 -5.46 8.91
C PRO A 98 -22.21 -6.95 8.97
N ARG A 99 -21.19 -7.83 8.93
CA ARG A 99 -21.43 -9.28 8.98
C ARG A 99 -21.99 -9.66 10.36
N PRO A 100 -23.03 -10.53 10.45
CA PRO A 100 -23.67 -10.87 11.72
C PRO A 100 -22.68 -11.36 12.80
N PHE A 101 -21.73 -12.22 12.44
CA PHE A 101 -20.75 -12.76 13.39
C PHE A 101 -19.81 -11.70 13.99
N LEU A 102 -19.58 -10.58 13.29
CA LEU A 102 -18.81 -9.46 13.83
C LEU A 102 -19.63 -8.71 14.90
N ILE A 103 -20.92 -8.53 14.65
CA ILE A 103 -21.84 -7.87 15.58
C ILE A 103 -21.94 -8.70 16.86
N ASP A 104 -22.21 -10.01 16.74
CA ASP A 104 -22.28 -10.91 17.89
C ASP A 104 -20.96 -10.99 18.66
N ALA A 105 -19.82 -11.03 17.98
CA ALA A 105 -18.52 -10.99 18.64
C ALA A 105 -18.33 -9.70 19.47
N CYS A 106 -18.80 -8.55 18.97
CA CYS A 106 -18.72 -7.29 19.72
C CYS A 106 -19.65 -7.29 20.94
N TYR A 107 -20.90 -7.73 20.80
CA TYR A 107 -21.84 -7.83 21.92
C TYR A 107 -21.31 -8.79 23.01
N ILE A 108 -20.83 -9.97 22.62
CA ILE A 108 -20.27 -10.96 23.55
C ILE A 108 -19.04 -10.39 24.25
N TYR A 109 -18.13 -9.73 23.51
CA TYR A 109 -16.95 -9.14 24.11
C TYR A 109 -17.29 -8.06 25.12
N LEU A 110 -18.29 -7.22 24.84
CA LEU A 110 -18.67 -6.10 25.71
C LEU A 110 -19.51 -6.53 26.91
N TYR A 111 -20.55 -7.33 26.66
CA TYR A 111 -21.66 -7.59 27.58
C TYR A 111 -21.79 -9.05 28.00
N GLY A 112 -21.01 -9.96 27.41
CA GLY A 112 -21.04 -11.39 27.72
C GLY A 112 -22.24 -12.15 27.11
N VAL A 113 -23.08 -11.47 26.33
CA VAL A 113 -24.21 -12.04 25.58
C VAL A 113 -24.18 -11.50 24.16
N GLY A 114 -24.67 -12.26 23.19
CA GLY A 114 -24.79 -11.82 21.81
C GLY A 114 -26.01 -10.92 21.57
N ARG A 115 -26.19 -10.50 20.32
CA ARG A 115 -27.15 -9.45 19.94
C ARG A 115 -28.59 -9.78 20.37
N LYS A 116 -29.00 -11.04 20.21
CA LYS A 116 -30.34 -11.51 20.56
C LYS A 116 -30.58 -11.52 22.07
N GLY A 117 -29.58 -11.91 22.86
CA GLY A 117 -29.63 -11.84 24.33
C GLY A 117 -29.69 -10.39 24.82
N PHE A 118 -28.90 -9.50 24.21
CA PHE A 118 -28.91 -8.08 24.52
C PHE A 118 -30.26 -7.41 24.21
N GLU A 119 -30.95 -7.82 23.12
CA GLU A 119 -32.29 -7.31 22.79
C GLU A 119 -33.33 -7.61 23.87
N ASN A 120 -33.21 -8.74 24.56
CA ASN A 120 -34.14 -9.13 25.63
C ASN A 120 -33.87 -8.41 26.96
N ASN A 121 -32.64 -7.94 27.17
CA ASN A 121 -32.24 -7.21 28.38
C ASN A 121 -31.13 -6.19 28.05
N PRO A 122 -31.48 -5.00 27.53
CA PRO A 122 -30.50 -4.02 27.08
C PRO A 122 -29.74 -3.43 28.27
N LEU A 123 -28.42 -3.57 28.24
CA LEU A 123 -27.52 -3.03 29.29
C LEU A 123 -26.97 -1.63 28.95
N ASP A 124 -27.22 -1.13 27.73
CA ASP A 124 -26.76 0.17 27.24
C ASP A 124 -27.88 0.88 26.46
N GLU A 125 -28.34 2.00 27.00
CA GLU A 125 -29.43 2.81 26.44
C GLU A 125 -29.02 3.50 25.12
N ASN A 126 -27.73 3.73 24.87
CA ASN A 126 -27.25 4.39 23.64
C ASN A 126 -27.40 3.52 22.38
N LEU A 127 -27.70 2.22 22.55
CA LEU A 127 -27.99 1.29 21.47
C LEU A 127 -29.48 1.24 21.11
N LEU A 128 -30.33 2.02 21.78
CA LEU A 128 -31.78 2.07 21.53
C LEU A 128 -32.13 3.27 20.65
N ILE A 129 -33.12 3.09 19.77
CA ILE A 129 -33.77 4.14 18.98
C ILE A 129 -35.21 4.30 19.52
N ASP A 130 -35.59 5.54 19.81
CA ASP A 130 -36.98 5.93 20.06
C ASP A 130 -37.72 6.12 18.74
N GLU A 131 -38.94 5.59 18.64
CA GLU A 131 -39.73 5.49 17.40
C GLU A 131 -40.23 6.83 16.81
N GLN A 132 -39.69 7.99 17.23
CA GLN A 132 -40.17 9.31 16.80
C GLN A 132 -39.27 10.08 15.83
N ASP A 133 -38.06 9.62 15.48
CA ASP A 133 -37.18 10.35 14.57
C ASP A 133 -36.93 9.60 13.25
N LEU A 134 -37.82 9.82 12.28
CA LEU A 134 -37.57 9.61 10.84
C LEU A 134 -37.64 10.99 10.16
N PRO A 135 -36.64 11.41 9.36
CA PRO A 135 -36.65 12.74 8.76
C PRO A 135 -37.58 12.75 7.54
N GLU A 136 -38.76 13.35 7.68
CA GLU A 136 -39.60 13.72 6.54
C GLU A 136 -39.07 15.00 5.87
N ASN A 137 -38.74 14.81 4.61
CA ASN A 137 -38.59 15.78 3.56
C ASN A 137 -39.71 16.84 3.60
N ASN A 138 -39.38 18.12 3.81
CA ASN A 138 -40.28 19.24 3.50
C ASN A 138 -39.47 20.45 3.05
N GLY A 139 -39.47 20.71 1.75
CA GLY A 139 -39.45 22.09 1.27
C GLY A 139 -40.82 22.73 1.51
N ILE A 140 -40.84 24.05 1.69
CA ILE A 140 -41.86 24.98 1.16
C ILE A 140 -41.33 26.42 1.33
N ASP A 141 -41.54 27.18 0.26
CA ASP A 141 -41.32 28.61 0.08
C ASP A 141 -42.18 29.51 0.99
N ILE A 142 -41.61 30.69 1.28
CA ILE A 142 -42.19 32.06 1.27
C ILE A 142 -43.64 32.24 1.79
N ASP A 143 -43.77 33.00 2.89
CA ASP A 143 -44.56 34.24 2.86
C ASP A 143 -44.31 35.15 4.08
N ALA A 144 -44.35 36.46 3.83
CA ALA A 144 -44.19 37.54 4.82
C ALA A 144 -45.44 37.70 5.70
N PRO A 145 -45.31 38.42 6.84
CA PRO A 145 -46.11 39.63 6.89
C PRO A 145 -45.38 40.86 7.45
N THR A 146 -45.88 41.97 6.95
CA THR A 146 -45.46 43.35 7.10
C THR A 146 -45.73 43.92 8.50
N ALA A 147 -44.75 44.68 8.99
CA ALA A 147 -44.82 45.86 9.87
C ALA A 147 -45.75 45.84 11.11
N THR A 148 -45.18 46.06 12.29
CA THR A 148 -45.07 47.40 12.92
C THR A 148 -44.50 47.31 14.34
N ASN A 149 -43.78 48.38 14.72
CA ASN A 149 -43.45 48.79 16.09
C ASN A 149 -42.50 47.90 16.90
N LEU A 150 -41.22 48.28 16.90
CA LEU A 150 -40.57 48.82 18.11
C LEU A 150 -39.21 49.42 17.73
N ALA A 151 -39.28 50.66 17.23
CA ALA A 151 -38.24 51.61 17.54
C ALA A 151 -38.27 51.80 19.06
N VAL A 152 -37.33 51.18 19.77
CA VAL A 152 -36.68 51.59 21.03
C VAL A 152 -36.00 50.34 21.56
N LEU A 153 -34.73 50.14 21.18
CA LEU A 153 -33.64 49.83 22.11
C LEU A 153 -32.29 49.78 21.36
N ARG A 154 -31.40 50.68 21.78
CA ARG A 154 -29.93 50.61 21.68
C ARG A 154 -29.28 50.77 20.30
N ARG A 155 -29.38 52.01 19.83
CA ARG A 155 -28.26 52.76 19.22
C ARG A 155 -27.09 52.90 20.23
N LYS A 156 -26.32 51.83 20.48
CA LYS A 156 -25.07 51.85 21.28
C LYS A 156 -24.16 50.63 21.02
N SER A 157 -23.88 50.22 19.77
CA SER A 157 -22.77 49.25 19.52
C SER A 157 -22.20 49.15 18.10
N SER A 158 -22.49 50.05 17.15
CA SER A 158 -21.93 49.90 15.79
C SER A 158 -20.42 50.17 15.70
N ARG A 159 -19.87 51.09 16.52
CA ARG A 159 -18.42 51.37 16.56
C ARG A 159 -17.58 50.29 17.24
N LYS A 160 -18.13 49.50 18.18
CA LYS A 160 -17.39 48.40 18.86
C LYS A 160 -17.33 47.14 17.99
N LEU A 161 -18.40 46.85 17.24
CA LEU A 161 -18.42 45.75 16.27
C LEU A 161 -17.52 46.04 15.08
N LEU A 162 -17.57 47.24 14.49
CA LEU A 162 -16.68 47.62 13.37
C LEU A 162 -15.19 47.55 13.76
N LYS A 163 -14.84 48.03 14.97
CA LYS A 163 -13.46 47.92 15.49
C LYS A 163 -13.03 46.47 15.74
N LYS A 164 -13.93 45.59 16.20
CA LYS A 164 -13.64 44.15 16.32
C LYS A 164 -13.39 43.49 14.96
N TRP A 165 -14.19 43.80 13.95
CA TRP A 165 -14.01 43.25 12.59
C TRP A 165 -12.74 43.76 11.91
N ILE A 166 -12.40 45.04 12.07
CA ILE A 166 -11.12 45.59 11.59
C ILE A 166 -9.95 44.89 12.30
N PHE A 167 -10.03 44.68 13.62
CA PHE A 167 -8.98 44.01 14.38
C PHE A 167 -8.81 42.53 13.96
N ILE A 168 -9.91 41.80 13.75
CA ILE A 168 -9.88 40.42 13.24
C ILE A 168 -9.30 40.37 11.83
N SER A 169 -9.70 41.28 10.94
CA SER A 169 -9.17 41.36 9.58
C SER A 169 -7.67 41.70 9.57
N LEU A 170 -7.21 42.52 10.52
CA LEU A 170 -5.81 42.89 10.63
C LEU A 170 -4.97 41.71 11.13
N ILE A 171 -5.48 40.96 12.12
CA ILE A 171 -4.87 39.69 12.58
C ILE A 171 -4.79 38.68 11.44
N LEU A 172 -5.89 38.48 10.70
CA LEU A 172 -5.93 37.54 9.57
C LEU A 172 -4.97 37.98 8.46
N GLY A 173 -4.91 39.28 8.17
CA GLY A 173 -3.95 39.85 7.22
C GLY A 173 -2.50 39.59 7.63
N THR A 174 -2.15 39.83 8.90
CA THR A 174 -0.81 39.50 9.41
C THR A 174 -0.53 38.00 9.35
N LEU A 175 -1.50 37.13 9.65
CA LEU A 175 -1.32 35.68 9.55
C LEU A 175 -1.06 35.23 8.11
N CYS A 176 -1.80 35.78 7.13
CA CYS A 176 -1.58 35.52 5.71
C CYS A 176 -0.19 35.98 5.25
N ILE A 177 0.27 37.15 5.70
CA ILE A 177 1.62 37.64 5.39
C ILE A 177 2.69 36.71 5.99
N ILE A 178 2.52 36.27 7.24
CA ILE A 178 3.44 35.32 7.88
C ILE A 178 3.50 34.00 7.09
N LEU A 179 2.35 33.44 6.70
CA LEU A 179 2.30 32.21 5.90
C LEU A 179 2.95 32.38 4.52
N ALA A 180 2.76 33.53 3.87
CA ALA A 180 3.40 33.83 2.59
C ALA A 180 4.92 33.92 2.72
N VAL A 181 5.44 34.55 3.78
CA VAL A 181 6.88 34.64 4.05
C VAL A 181 7.47 33.25 4.36
N ILE A 182 6.80 32.43 5.18
CA ILE A 182 7.24 31.05 5.46
C ILE A 182 7.29 30.24 4.16
N SER A 183 6.22 30.29 3.36
CA SER A 183 6.17 29.58 2.07
C SER A 183 7.25 30.04 1.10
N PHE A 184 7.60 31.33 1.11
CA PHE A 184 8.65 31.88 0.26
C PHE A 184 10.05 31.39 0.70
N ILE A 185 10.32 31.37 2.00
CA ILE A 185 11.59 30.85 2.55
C ILE A 185 11.72 29.34 2.25
N ASP A 186 10.65 28.58 2.44
CA ASP A 186 10.64 27.14 2.13
C ASP A 186 10.84 26.87 0.64
N HIS A 187 10.24 27.69 -0.22
CA HIS A 187 10.43 27.59 -1.67
C HIS A 187 11.89 27.85 -2.05
N GLN A 188 12.51 28.91 -1.54
CA GLN A 188 13.93 29.19 -1.78
C GLN A 188 14.82 28.06 -1.27
N ARG A 189 14.54 27.53 -0.08
CA ARG A 189 15.30 26.40 0.47
C ARG A 189 15.20 25.16 -0.43
N LEU A 190 14.00 24.86 -0.93
CA LEU A 190 13.77 23.75 -1.85
C LEU A 190 14.51 23.97 -3.18
N GLU A 191 14.48 25.18 -3.74
CA GLU A 191 15.25 25.53 -4.94
C GLU A 191 16.76 25.34 -4.73
N HIS A 192 17.29 25.78 -3.58
CA HIS A 192 18.69 25.58 -3.23
C HIS A 192 19.06 24.09 -3.14
N ILE A 193 18.29 23.29 -2.40
CA ILE A 193 18.52 21.85 -2.29
C ILE A 193 18.46 21.19 -3.67
N THR A 194 17.47 21.56 -4.49
CA THR A 194 17.29 21.01 -5.84
C THR A 194 18.51 21.31 -6.72
N LYS A 195 19.02 22.55 -6.67
CA LYS A 195 20.21 22.98 -7.41
C LYS A 195 21.48 22.30 -6.92
N ASP A 196 21.71 22.26 -5.61
CA ASP A 196 22.93 21.73 -5.00
C ASP A 196 23.05 20.23 -5.19
N MET A 197 21.94 19.51 -5.00
CA MET A 197 21.87 18.05 -5.19
C MET A 197 21.66 17.65 -6.66
N ARG A 198 21.54 18.63 -7.57
CA ARG A 198 21.21 18.44 -8.99
C ARG A 198 19.99 17.57 -9.23
N ILE A 199 18.99 17.67 -8.35
CA ILE A 199 17.75 16.90 -8.45
C ILE A 199 16.95 17.43 -9.64
N GLY A 200 16.64 16.58 -10.62
CA GLY A 200 15.67 16.91 -11.68
C GLY A 200 16.07 18.03 -12.66
N VAL A 201 17.37 18.30 -12.85
CA VAL A 201 17.84 19.39 -13.73
C VAL A 201 17.62 19.08 -15.22
N TYR A 202 17.58 17.80 -15.60
CA TYR A 202 17.33 17.40 -16.98
C TYR A 202 15.83 17.17 -17.22
N THR A 203 15.23 17.98 -18.08
CA THR A 203 13.86 17.76 -18.54
C THR A 203 13.87 16.83 -19.75
N PRO A 204 13.28 15.61 -19.66
CA PRO A 204 13.28 14.66 -20.76
C PRO A 204 12.45 15.18 -21.95
N THR A 205 12.94 14.96 -23.16
CA THR A 205 12.17 15.26 -24.38
C THR A 205 11.10 14.21 -24.62
N ALA A 206 10.13 14.49 -25.50
CA ALA A 206 9.12 13.50 -25.89
C ALA A 206 9.74 12.21 -26.46
N THR A 207 10.88 12.32 -27.15
CA THR A 207 11.65 11.18 -27.65
C THR A 207 12.28 10.39 -26.50
N ASP A 208 12.82 11.05 -25.49
CA ASP A 208 13.40 10.40 -24.31
C ASP A 208 12.33 9.63 -23.52
N ILE A 209 11.17 10.26 -23.35
CA ILE A 209 10.00 9.63 -22.72
C ILE A 209 9.59 8.39 -23.49
N LYS A 210 9.39 8.51 -24.81
CA LYS A 210 9.03 7.37 -25.66
C LYS A 210 10.08 6.25 -25.61
N ASN A 211 11.37 6.60 -25.56
CA ASN A 211 12.43 5.60 -25.55
C ASN A 211 12.45 4.78 -24.26
N LEU A 212 12.21 5.40 -23.10
CA LEU A 212 12.25 4.76 -21.80
C LEU A 212 10.92 4.10 -21.39
N GLU A 213 9.79 4.77 -21.66
CA GLU A 213 8.46 4.29 -21.30
C GLU A 213 8.10 3.00 -22.05
N GLY A 214 7.45 2.07 -21.35
CA GLY A 214 7.04 0.78 -21.91
C GLY A 214 7.38 -0.40 -21.01
N THR A 215 7.22 -1.61 -21.56
CA THR A 215 7.51 -2.88 -20.89
C THR A 215 8.87 -3.41 -21.32
N TRP A 216 9.68 -3.80 -20.34
CA TRP A 216 11.04 -4.29 -20.52
C TRP A 216 11.20 -5.69 -19.93
N LEU A 217 11.84 -6.58 -20.69
CA LEU A 217 12.36 -7.85 -20.17
C LEU A 217 13.77 -7.60 -19.64
N VAL A 218 14.01 -8.00 -18.40
CA VAL A 218 15.27 -7.74 -17.71
C VAL A 218 15.90 -9.04 -17.24
N TYR A 219 17.16 -9.22 -17.61
CA TYR A 219 17.99 -10.29 -17.10
C TYR A 219 18.97 -9.74 -16.07
N ILE A 220 19.16 -10.49 -14.99
CA ILE A 220 20.07 -10.15 -13.90
C ILE A 220 20.85 -11.39 -13.53
N GLY A 221 22.15 -11.28 -13.27
CA GLY A 221 22.86 -12.31 -12.52
C GLY A 221 22.20 -12.53 -11.14
N SER A 222 22.24 -13.76 -10.62
CA SER A 222 21.62 -14.15 -9.36
C SER A 222 22.59 -14.31 -8.16
N PRO A 223 23.70 -13.56 -8.04
CA PRO A 223 24.51 -13.63 -6.81
C PRO A 223 23.78 -13.02 -5.59
N GLN A 224 22.58 -12.49 -5.84
CA GLN A 224 21.52 -12.17 -4.89
C GLN A 224 20.94 -13.37 -4.14
N ALA A 225 21.20 -14.60 -4.58
CA ALA A 225 20.76 -15.79 -3.84
C ALA A 225 21.67 -16.05 -2.63
N ARG A 226 21.20 -16.84 -1.66
CA ARG A 226 21.93 -17.07 -0.39
C ARG A 226 23.31 -17.69 -0.64
N LYS A 227 24.32 -17.40 0.20
CA LYS A 227 25.65 -18.03 0.09
C LYS A 227 25.62 -19.57 0.10
N SER A 228 24.58 -20.16 0.69
CA SER A 228 24.36 -21.61 0.67
C SER A 228 24.13 -22.19 -0.73
N GLU A 229 23.68 -21.37 -1.70
CA GLU A 229 23.49 -21.77 -3.08
C GLU A 229 24.82 -21.74 -3.84
N ARG A 230 25.46 -22.91 -3.95
CA ARG A 230 26.80 -23.06 -4.56
C ARG A 230 26.91 -22.47 -5.97
N ASN A 231 25.83 -22.52 -6.76
CA ASN A 231 25.83 -22.08 -8.15
C ASN A 231 25.27 -20.67 -8.34
N ARG A 232 25.08 -19.88 -7.28
CA ARG A 232 24.40 -18.58 -7.37
C ARG A 232 25.03 -17.59 -8.36
N TYR A 233 26.33 -17.69 -8.60
CA TYR A 233 27.05 -16.85 -9.56
C TYR A 233 26.82 -17.28 -11.02
N HIS A 234 26.40 -18.52 -11.25
CA HIS A 234 26.09 -19.11 -12.57
C HIS A 234 24.57 -19.17 -12.83
N LEU A 235 23.79 -18.39 -12.07
CA LEU A 235 22.35 -18.31 -12.21
C LEU A 235 21.96 -16.93 -12.74
N VAL A 236 20.93 -16.89 -13.57
CA VAL A 236 20.30 -15.68 -14.10
C VAL A 236 18.82 -15.67 -13.71
N VAL A 237 18.29 -14.49 -13.44
CA VAL A 237 16.86 -14.28 -13.12
C VAL A 237 16.23 -13.39 -14.17
N THR A 238 15.08 -13.81 -14.69
CA THR A 238 14.24 -13.02 -15.58
C THR A 238 13.22 -12.20 -14.80
N ASN A 239 13.04 -10.95 -15.22
CA ASN A 239 12.11 -9.99 -14.63
C ASN A 239 11.37 -9.25 -15.74
N ILE A 240 10.17 -8.75 -15.45
CA ILE A 240 9.46 -7.80 -16.31
C ILE A 240 9.38 -6.46 -15.59
N VAL A 241 9.68 -5.36 -16.28
CA VAL A 241 9.61 -4.00 -15.74
C VAL A 241 8.67 -3.17 -16.61
N ASP A 242 7.62 -2.64 -15.99
CA ASP A 242 6.71 -1.69 -16.61
C ASP A 242 7.03 -0.29 -16.15
N VAL A 243 7.43 0.54 -17.09
CA VAL A 243 7.80 1.94 -16.85
C VAL A 243 6.71 2.84 -17.40
N LYS A 244 6.29 3.82 -16.59
CA LYS A 244 5.29 4.83 -16.96
C LYS A 244 5.79 6.22 -16.60
N TYR A 245 5.59 7.18 -17.50
CA TYR A 245 5.93 8.57 -17.24
C TYR A 245 4.88 9.23 -16.36
N LYS A 246 5.32 10.00 -15.36
CA LYS A 246 4.47 10.72 -14.42
C LYS A 246 5.18 11.99 -13.94
N ASP A 247 4.58 13.15 -14.20
CA ASP A 247 4.95 14.43 -13.57
C ASP A 247 6.46 14.78 -13.58
N GLY A 248 7.15 14.53 -14.70
CA GLY A 248 8.59 14.85 -14.84
C GLY A 248 9.56 13.70 -14.57
N TYR A 249 9.09 12.59 -13.99
CA TYR A 249 9.87 11.39 -13.71
C TYR A 249 9.13 10.14 -14.21
N PHE A 250 9.71 8.96 -14.00
CA PHE A 250 9.08 7.69 -14.36
C PHE A 250 8.85 6.89 -13.10
N VAL A 251 7.68 6.27 -12.99
CA VAL A 251 7.42 5.24 -11.99
C VAL A 251 7.47 3.90 -12.66
N PHE A 252 7.87 2.87 -11.93
CA PHE A 252 7.83 1.52 -12.49
C PHE A 252 7.46 0.46 -11.47
N LYS A 253 6.90 -0.62 -12.00
CA LYS A 253 6.72 -1.89 -11.30
C LYS A 253 7.61 -2.94 -11.95
N ARG A 254 8.40 -3.63 -11.16
CA ARG A 254 9.26 -4.74 -11.58
C ARG A 254 8.73 -6.03 -10.99
N TYR A 255 8.25 -6.91 -11.84
CA TYR A 255 7.89 -8.27 -11.49
C TYR A 255 9.15 -9.13 -11.46
N GLY A 256 9.50 -9.63 -10.28
CA GLY A 256 10.57 -10.61 -10.11
C GLY A 256 10.01 -12.00 -9.81
N ALA A 257 10.86 -13.03 -9.95
CA ALA A 257 10.47 -14.43 -9.75
C ALA A 257 9.84 -14.68 -8.37
N ASN A 258 10.43 -14.12 -7.32
CA ASN A 258 9.99 -14.32 -5.94
C ASN A 258 9.25 -13.10 -5.38
N PHE A 259 9.83 -11.91 -5.52
CA PHE A 259 9.30 -10.66 -5.01
C PHE A 259 9.24 -9.61 -6.12
N ASN A 260 8.34 -8.64 -5.96
CA ASN A 260 8.25 -7.49 -6.86
C ASN A 260 9.08 -6.35 -6.30
N HIS A 261 9.49 -5.44 -7.18
CA HIS A 261 10.04 -4.14 -6.80
C HIS A 261 9.14 -3.04 -7.31
N SER A 262 9.16 -1.93 -6.61
CA SER A 262 8.62 -0.65 -7.06
C SER A 262 9.70 0.42 -6.96
N GLY A 263 9.54 1.50 -7.70
CA GLY A 263 10.59 2.49 -7.81
C GLY A 263 10.27 3.61 -8.76
N TYR A 264 11.28 4.46 -8.95
CA TYR A 264 11.25 5.53 -9.93
C TYR A 264 12.53 5.54 -10.76
N MET A 265 12.42 6.08 -11.97
CA MET A 265 13.55 6.38 -12.84
C MET A 265 13.53 7.88 -13.16
N GLN A 266 14.71 8.47 -13.27
CA GLN A 266 14.84 9.86 -13.70
C GLN A 266 16.02 10.00 -14.64
N PHE A 267 15.91 10.91 -15.59
CA PHE A 267 17.04 11.26 -16.43
C PHE A 267 17.99 12.19 -15.65
N GLU A 268 19.25 11.79 -15.56
CA GLU A 268 20.33 12.60 -15.01
C GLU A 268 20.98 13.49 -16.09
N GLY A 269 20.73 13.15 -17.35
CA GLY A 269 21.22 13.85 -18.53
C GLY A 269 20.78 13.13 -19.80
N LYS A 270 21.21 13.62 -20.96
CA LYS A 270 20.88 12.99 -22.24
C LYS A 270 21.31 11.51 -22.24
N ASN A 271 20.35 10.61 -22.47
CA ASN A 271 20.53 9.17 -22.49
C ASN A 271 21.04 8.54 -21.17
N LEU A 272 21.08 9.27 -20.06
CA LEU A 272 21.55 8.77 -18.77
C LEU A 272 20.39 8.75 -17.79
N VAL A 273 20.06 7.56 -17.29
CA VAL A 273 18.89 7.32 -16.44
C VAL A 273 19.36 6.69 -15.14
N SER A 274 19.03 7.30 -14.01
CA SER A 274 19.13 6.64 -12.70
C SER A 274 17.84 5.88 -12.43
N ILE A 275 17.99 4.71 -11.80
CA ILE A 275 16.90 3.80 -11.48
C ILE A 275 17.01 3.51 -9.99
N HIS A 276 15.98 3.89 -9.25
CA HIS A 276 15.86 3.67 -7.82
C HIS A 276 14.74 2.65 -7.60
N SER A 277 15.07 1.48 -7.06
CA SER A 277 14.08 0.46 -6.71
C SER A 277 14.24 0.00 -5.27
N TYR A 278 13.15 -0.53 -4.75
CA TYR A 278 13.08 -1.20 -3.46
C TYR A 278 12.07 -2.34 -3.57
N VAL A 279 12.18 -3.32 -2.69
CA VAL A 279 11.22 -4.44 -2.67
C VAL A 279 9.84 -3.91 -2.32
N GLU A 280 8.83 -4.28 -3.11
CA GLU A 280 7.43 -3.94 -2.85
C GLU A 280 7.01 -4.68 -1.57
N ASN A 281 6.63 -3.91 -0.55
CA ASN A 281 6.17 -4.45 0.72
C ASN A 281 4.93 -3.68 1.21
N ASP A 282 4.21 -4.26 2.17
CA ASP A 282 2.98 -3.69 2.76
C ASP A 282 3.26 -2.56 3.77
N GLN A 283 4.52 -2.17 3.94
CA GLN A 283 4.97 -1.13 4.84
C GLN A 283 5.42 0.08 4.00
N ASP A 284 5.34 1.29 4.53
CA ASP A 284 5.91 2.46 3.83
C ASP A 284 7.41 2.57 4.14
N THR A 285 8.13 1.46 3.97
CA THR A 285 9.54 1.33 4.34
C THR A 285 10.36 0.83 3.17
N ILE A 286 11.52 1.45 2.95
CA ILE A 286 12.47 1.05 1.93
C ILE A 286 13.17 -0.24 2.39
N GLU A 287 12.85 -1.35 1.73
CA GLU A 287 13.50 -2.63 1.94
C GLU A 287 14.40 -2.98 0.75
N SER A 288 15.62 -3.42 1.04
CA SER A 288 16.62 -3.85 0.06
C SER A 288 16.75 -2.87 -1.12
N PRO A 289 17.08 -1.58 -0.86
CA PRO A 289 17.18 -0.59 -1.92
C PRO A 289 18.23 -0.99 -2.94
N ARG A 290 17.90 -0.76 -4.20
CA ARG A 290 18.78 -0.93 -5.35
C ARG A 290 18.89 0.39 -6.09
N LEU A 291 20.13 0.75 -6.38
CA LEU A 291 20.49 1.91 -7.16
C LEU A 291 21.15 1.44 -8.44
N SER A 292 20.62 1.88 -9.58
CA SER A 292 21.16 1.49 -10.87
C SER A 292 21.32 2.67 -11.80
N LEU A 293 22.26 2.55 -12.71
CA LEU A 293 22.56 3.53 -13.74
C LEU A 293 22.44 2.87 -15.11
N LEU A 294 21.52 3.39 -15.91
CA LEU A 294 21.25 2.98 -17.28
C LEU A 294 21.76 4.06 -18.23
N ARG A 295 22.51 3.65 -19.25
CA ARG A 295 22.77 4.49 -20.43
C ARG A 295 21.92 3.99 -21.59
N LEU A 296 20.89 4.75 -21.97
CA LEU A 296 20.06 4.45 -23.12
C LEU A 296 20.86 4.62 -24.41
N GLU A 297 20.95 3.55 -25.19
CA GLU A 297 21.59 3.53 -26.49
C GLU A 297 20.53 3.22 -27.56
N PRO A 298 19.91 4.25 -28.17
CA PRO A 298 18.86 4.04 -29.17
C PRO A 298 19.33 3.12 -30.31
N GLY A 299 18.49 2.17 -30.70
CA GLY A 299 18.79 1.20 -31.75
C GLY A 299 19.56 -0.04 -31.29
N LYS A 300 20.09 -0.07 -30.05
CA LYS A 300 20.62 -1.32 -29.47
C LYS A 300 19.50 -2.15 -28.85
N LYS A 301 19.53 -3.46 -29.13
CA LYS A 301 18.60 -4.43 -28.56
C LYS A 301 18.78 -4.59 -27.04
N TYR A 302 20.04 -4.64 -26.61
CA TYR A 302 20.42 -4.83 -25.20
C TYR A 302 20.84 -3.49 -24.61
N GLN A 303 20.18 -3.11 -23.52
CA GLN A 303 20.49 -1.91 -22.74
C GLN A 303 21.18 -2.35 -21.45
N ASN A 304 22.44 -1.98 -21.29
CA ASN A 304 23.24 -2.38 -20.13
C ASN A 304 22.99 -1.41 -18.97
N VAL A 305 22.78 -1.99 -17.79
CA VAL A 305 22.54 -1.26 -16.55
C VAL A 305 23.51 -1.76 -15.49
N ILE A 306 24.18 -0.84 -14.80
CA ILE A 306 25.04 -1.18 -13.66
C ILE A 306 24.24 -0.93 -12.40
N SER A 307 24.12 -1.94 -11.53
CA SER A 307 23.29 -1.89 -10.34
C SER A 307 24.08 -2.24 -9.09
N ALA A 308 23.85 -1.52 -8.00
CA ALA A 308 24.23 -1.93 -6.65
C ALA A 308 22.99 -2.46 -5.93
N SER A 309 23.04 -3.72 -5.50
CA SER A 309 21.94 -4.45 -4.86
C SER A 309 22.44 -5.17 -3.60
N TRP A 310 21.52 -5.78 -2.85
CA TRP A 310 21.83 -6.62 -1.69
C TRP A 310 21.92 -8.10 -2.07
N SER A 311 22.74 -8.87 -1.36
CA SER A 311 22.94 -10.31 -1.57
C SER A 311 21.83 -11.22 -0.98
N PHE A 312 20.72 -10.66 -0.48
CA PHE A 312 19.58 -11.31 0.20
C PHE A 312 19.97 -12.50 1.11
N ASP A 313 21.12 -12.39 1.77
CA ASP A 313 21.58 -13.36 2.76
C ASP A 313 21.06 -12.97 4.15
N THR A 314 21.17 -13.88 5.12
CA THR A 314 20.67 -13.65 6.47
C THR A 314 21.65 -12.84 7.31
N GLU A 315 21.13 -11.86 8.06
CA GLU A 315 21.85 -11.13 9.11
C GLU A 315 23.17 -10.50 8.61
N LYS A 316 24.30 -10.86 9.24
CA LYS A 316 25.64 -10.34 8.96
C LYS A 316 26.20 -10.71 7.58
N TYR A 317 25.55 -11.61 6.85
CA TYR A 317 25.98 -12.05 5.52
C TYR A 317 25.31 -11.26 4.39
N ASN A 318 24.29 -10.46 4.73
CA ASN A 318 23.70 -9.52 3.79
C ASN A 318 24.73 -8.45 3.45
N ASP A 319 25.13 -8.38 2.18
CA ASP A 319 26.17 -7.48 1.73
C ASP A 319 25.77 -6.83 0.40
N ILE A 320 26.37 -5.67 0.13
CA ILE A 320 26.16 -4.96 -1.12
C ILE A 320 26.97 -5.65 -2.23
N ILE A 321 26.34 -5.81 -3.39
CA ILE A 321 26.90 -6.42 -4.58
C ILE A 321 26.59 -5.56 -5.80
N GLY A 322 27.62 -5.31 -6.60
CA GLY A 322 27.49 -4.73 -7.93
C GLY A 322 27.15 -5.82 -8.94
N ILE A 323 26.20 -5.56 -9.83
CA ILE A 323 25.76 -6.49 -10.87
C ILE A 323 25.43 -5.72 -12.15
N ARG A 324 25.71 -6.34 -13.30
CA ARG A 324 25.12 -5.90 -14.57
C ARG A 324 23.71 -6.48 -14.71
N GLU A 325 22.80 -5.63 -15.15
CA GLU A 325 21.48 -6.03 -15.63
C GLU A 325 21.39 -5.71 -17.13
N VAL A 326 20.65 -6.53 -17.87
CA VAL A 326 20.44 -6.36 -19.31
C VAL A 326 18.95 -6.18 -19.57
N TYR A 327 18.58 -5.01 -20.06
CA TYR A 327 17.20 -4.61 -20.35
C TYR A 327 16.93 -4.76 -21.86
N ILE A 328 15.79 -5.33 -22.21
CA ILE A 328 15.33 -5.53 -23.59
C ILE A 328 13.89 -5.03 -23.69
N LYS A 329 13.66 -3.97 -24.46
CA LYS A 329 12.32 -3.41 -24.64
C LYS A 329 11.44 -4.43 -25.37
N GLN A 330 10.27 -4.74 -24.80
CA GLN A 330 9.30 -5.67 -25.37
C GLN A 330 8.13 -4.92 -26.03
N SER A 331 7.70 -3.81 -25.44
CA SER A 331 6.59 -3.02 -25.94
C SER A 331 6.70 -1.56 -25.50
N ASP A 332 6.18 -0.65 -26.32
CA ASP A 332 6.02 0.77 -25.96
C ASP A 332 4.77 1.02 -25.11
N ASN A 333 3.66 0.30 -25.38
CA ASN A 333 2.33 0.58 -24.81
C ASN A 333 1.60 -0.65 -24.26
N GLY A 334 2.27 -1.79 -24.17
CA GLY A 334 1.67 -3.03 -23.73
C GLY A 334 1.17 -2.98 -22.30
N HIS A 335 0.20 -3.84 -22.01
CA HIS A 335 -0.36 -4.01 -20.67
C HIS A 335 0.11 -5.35 -20.09
N THR A 336 0.76 -5.30 -18.91
CA THR A 336 1.13 -6.52 -18.21
C THR A 336 0.06 -6.91 -17.19
N ARG A 337 -0.09 -8.23 -17.01
CA ARG A 337 -0.94 -8.82 -15.99
C ARG A 337 -0.27 -10.06 -15.43
N GLU A 338 -0.19 -10.13 -14.11
CA GLU A 338 0.25 -11.34 -13.43
C GLU A 338 -0.83 -12.43 -13.52
N ILE A 339 -0.44 -13.60 -14.00
CA ILE A 339 -1.30 -14.79 -14.02
C ILE A 339 -1.07 -15.51 -12.69
N LEU A 340 -2.14 -15.71 -11.92
CA LEU A 340 -2.11 -16.33 -10.60
C LEU A 340 -2.91 -17.63 -10.58
N ASN A 341 -2.54 -18.55 -9.69
CA ASN A 341 -3.30 -19.75 -9.33
C ASN A 341 -3.68 -20.68 -10.50
N THR A 342 -2.79 -20.81 -11.50
CA THR A 342 -2.95 -21.81 -12.56
C THR A 342 -2.15 -23.09 -12.26
N ILE A 343 -2.53 -24.19 -12.92
CA ILE A 343 -1.76 -25.46 -12.91
C ILE A 343 -0.32 -25.20 -13.38
N GLU A 344 -0.16 -24.32 -14.36
CA GLU A 344 1.13 -23.98 -14.95
C GLU A 344 2.05 -23.26 -13.95
N ASN A 345 1.56 -22.26 -13.21
CA ASN A 345 2.30 -21.61 -12.13
C ASN A 345 2.81 -22.62 -11.09
N SER A 346 1.96 -23.58 -10.72
CA SER A 346 2.27 -24.59 -9.72
C SER A 346 3.28 -25.62 -10.23
N SER A 347 3.19 -25.98 -11.51
CA SER A 347 4.09 -26.92 -12.19
C SER A 347 5.48 -26.33 -12.45
N CYS A 348 5.54 -25.10 -12.97
CA CYS A 348 6.82 -24.46 -13.32
C CYS A 348 7.57 -23.89 -12.11
N LYS A 349 6.91 -23.77 -10.95
CA LYS A 349 7.40 -23.04 -9.75
C LYS A 349 7.93 -21.66 -10.12
N CYS A 350 7.17 -20.94 -10.92
CA CYS A 350 7.56 -19.67 -11.52
C CYS A 350 6.41 -18.68 -11.49
N LYS A 351 6.74 -17.38 -11.51
CA LYS A 351 5.76 -16.32 -11.71
C LYS A 351 5.53 -16.12 -13.20
N ILE A 352 4.28 -16.08 -13.64
CA ILE A 352 3.94 -15.90 -15.06
C ILE A 352 3.35 -14.50 -15.25
N ILE A 353 3.97 -13.72 -16.13
CA ILE A 353 3.48 -12.40 -16.53
C ILE A 353 3.02 -12.46 -17.98
N SER A 354 1.77 -12.10 -18.23
CA SER A 354 1.24 -11.89 -19.57
C SER A 354 1.44 -10.45 -19.99
N LEU A 355 1.93 -10.24 -21.20
CA LEU A 355 2.01 -8.96 -21.89
C LEU A 355 1.03 -8.98 -23.06
N THR A 356 0.06 -8.07 -23.04
CA THR A 356 -0.85 -7.84 -24.17
C THR A 356 -0.44 -6.56 -24.89
N ASP A 357 -0.11 -6.67 -26.18
CA ASP A 357 0.23 -5.52 -27.03
C ASP A 357 -0.43 -5.67 -28.41
N GLY A 358 -1.22 -4.68 -28.81
CA GLY A 358 -1.93 -4.67 -30.10
C GLY A 358 -2.80 -5.91 -30.35
N GLY A 359 -3.35 -6.53 -29.28
CA GLY A 359 -4.15 -7.75 -29.36
C GLY A 359 -3.36 -9.07 -29.42
N LYS A 360 -2.02 -9.01 -29.41
CA LYS A 360 -1.16 -10.20 -29.25
C LYS A 360 -0.83 -10.38 -27.77
N GLU A 361 -0.99 -11.60 -27.28
CA GLU A 361 -0.61 -11.98 -25.92
C GLU A 361 0.70 -12.77 -25.95
N GLN A 362 1.66 -12.37 -25.12
CA GLN A 362 2.92 -13.08 -24.90
C GLN A 362 3.10 -13.33 -23.41
N GLN A 363 3.51 -14.54 -23.05
CA GLN A 363 3.74 -14.92 -21.65
C GLN A 363 5.24 -15.01 -21.34
N PHE A 364 5.61 -14.53 -20.17
CA PHE A 364 6.96 -14.56 -19.64
C PHE A 364 7.00 -15.33 -18.33
N TYR A 365 7.89 -16.32 -18.27
CA TYR A 365 8.08 -17.20 -17.12
C TYR A 365 9.28 -16.69 -16.31
N LEU A 366 9.01 -16.12 -15.14
CA LEU A 366 10.00 -15.51 -14.27
C LEU A 366 10.49 -16.52 -13.25
N LYS A 367 11.74 -16.98 -13.43
CA LYS A 367 12.41 -17.95 -12.55
C LYS A 367 13.92 -17.83 -12.63
N ASN A 368 14.58 -18.44 -11.65
CA ASN A 368 16.03 -18.62 -11.68
C ASN A 368 16.38 -19.71 -12.70
N LEU A 369 17.36 -19.43 -13.53
CA LEU A 369 17.82 -20.30 -14.61
C LEU A 369 19.34 -20.44 -14.55
N PRO A 370 19.93 -21.59 -14.88
CA PRO A 370 21.36 -21.67 -15.19
C PRO A 370 21.72 -20.73 -16.33
N LEU A 371 22.84 -20.01 -16.21
CA LEU A 371 23.30 -19.08 -17.24
C LEU A 371 23.47 -19.79 -18.60
N ASP A 372 24.00 -21.02 -18.59
CA ASP A 372 24.21 -21.85 -19.78
C ASP A 372 22.91 -22.27 -20.49
N SER A 373 21.75 -22.13 -19.81
CA SER A 373 20.45 -22.40 -20.44
C SER A 373 19.96 -21.25 -21.33
N LEU A 374 20.62 -20.09 -21.29
CA LEU A 374 20.36 -19.00 -22.22
C LEU A 374 20.93 -19.37 -23.59
N HIS A 375 20.07 -19.54 -24.58
CA HIS A 375 20.44 -19.88 -25.96
C HIS A 375 21.18 -18.75 -26.71
N ASN A 376 21.31 -17.57 -26.10
CA ASN A 376 21.91 -16.39 -26.74
C ASN A 376 23.32 -16.13 -26.19
N PRO A 377 24.39 -16.33 -26.98
CA PRO A 377 25.77 -16.20 -26.52
C PRO A 377 26.15 -14.76 -26.16
N GLU A 378 25.58 -13.75 -26.82
CA GLU A 378 25.80 -12.35 -26.49
C GLU A 378 25.22 -12.02 -25.11
N LEU A 379 24.01 -12.53 -24.82
CA LEU A 379 23.38 -12.35 -23.51
C LEU A 379 24.15 -13.08 -22.39
N VAL A 380 24.66 -14.28 -22.66
CA VAL A 380 25.51 -15.03 -21.73
C VAL A 380 26.78 -14.23 -21.41
N ALA A 381 27.48 -13.73 -22.42
CA ALA A 381 28.69 -12.92 -22.22
C ALA A 381 28.44 -11.61 -21.45
N LEU A 382 27.22 -11.08 -21.49
CA LEU A 382 26.87 -9.88 -20.73
C LEU A 382 26.58 -10.17 -19.25
N LEU A 383 26.18 -11.40 -18.91
CA LEU A 383 25.63 -11.79 -17.60
C LEU A 383 26.49 -12.83 -16.86
N ASP A 384 27.66 -13.16 -17.40
CA ASP A 384 28.64 -14.04 -16.78
C ASP A 384 29.16 -13.51 -15.44
N GLU A 385 30.04 -14.26 -14.79
CA GLU A 385 30.52 -13.93 -13.45
C GLU A 385 31.35 -12.63 -13.45
N ARG A 386 31.88 -12.21 -14.62
CA ARG A 386 32.60 -10.94 -14.80
C ARG A 386 31.67 -9.74 -14.73
N SER A 387 30.37 -9.97 -14.82
CA SER A 387 29.35 -8.94 -14.63
C SER A 387 29.05 -8.65 -13.16
N ILE A 388 29.71 -9.36 -12.22
CA ILE A 388 29.47 -9.30 -10.78
C ILE A 388 30.66 -8.66 -10.06
N LEU A 389 30.38 -7.72 -9.16
CA LEU A 389 31.37 -7.01 -8.35
C LEU A 389 31.03 -7.16 -6.86
N LEU A 390 31.84 -7.88 -6.11
CA LEU A 390 31.66 -8.04 -4.67
C LEU A 390 32.21 -6.80 -3.93
N ARG A 391 31.50 -6.30 -2.90
CA ARG A 391 32.02 -5.21 -2.05
C ARG A 391 33.31 -5.62 -1.35
N ASN A 392 33.33 -6.83 -0.79
CA ASN A 392 34.50 -7.45 -0.18
C ASN A 392 34.79 -8.78 -0.89
N PRO A 393 35.77 -8.83 -1.81
CA PRO A 393 36.19 -10.11 -2.38
C PRO A 393 36.79 -10.98 -1.27
N ASP A 394 36.29 -12.21 -1.13
CA ASP A 394 36.90 -13.21 -0.24
C ASP A 394 37.89 -14.09 -1.00
N SER A 395 38.83 -14.72 -0.29
CA SER A 395 39.86 -15.57 -0.89
C SER A 395 39.32 -16.87 -1.49
N THR A 396 38.02 -17.13 -1.34
CA THR A 396 37.34 -18.37 -1.73
C THR A 396 36.46 -18.22 -2.96
N THR A 397 35.97 -17.01 -3.27
CA THR A 397 35.11 -16.74 -4.41
C THR A 397 35.97 -16.45 -5.63
N ILE A 398 36.32 -17.51 -6.35
CA ILE A 398 36.98 -17.41 -7.65
C ILE A 398 35.89 -17.08 -8.68
N ILE A 399 35.75 -15.80 -9.01
CA ILE A 399 35.06 -15.36 -10.22
C ILE A 399 35.95 -15.79 -11.38
N ALA A 400 35.54 -16.82 -12.13
CA ALA A 400 36.40 -17.52 -13.07
C ALA A 400 37.14 -16.56 -14.03
N THR A 401 38.47 -16.52 -13.91
CA THR A 401 39.36 -15.96 -14.93
C THR A 401 39.71 -17.09 -15.90
N HIS A 402 38.92 -17.25 -16.96
CA HIS A 402 39.32 -18.01 -18.15
C HIS A 402 39.88 -17.10 -19.24
#